data_AF-A0A1G7XM14-F1
#
_entry.id   AF-A0A1G7XM14-F1
#
_cell.length_a   1.000
_cell.length_b   1.000
_cell.length_c   1.000
_cell.angle_alpha   90.00
_cell.angle_beta   90.00
_cell.angle_gamma   90.00
#
_symmetry.space_group_name_H-M   'P 1'
#
loop_
_entity.id
_entity.type
_entity.pdbx_description
1 polymer ?
#
loop_
_entity_poly.entity_id
_entity_poly.type
_entity_poly.pdbx_seq_one_letter_code
_entity_poly.pdbx_strand_id
1 'polypeptide(L)'
;MMTKILFATSAVALIAGCVSRSQLAENSFESKVKIDGYHESQQMISALIDGKIQRVKQFSYVIFNDLATNRLTYITAKSPMRDGFIAPGDIERLVKATYSVYPALQGDGYEINFHQSNNKMNISYQLDADQNGNIEDFIFKPYE
;
A
#
# COMPACT_ATOMS: atom_id res chain seq x y z
N MET A 1 71.93 12.83 3.70
CA MET A 1 70.85 11.95 4.23
C MET A 1 69.53 12.44 3.64
N MET A 2 68.90 11.65 2.77
CA MET A 2 67.62 11.98 2.11
C MET A 2 66.46 11.50 2.98
N THR A 3 65.61 12.42 3.43
CA THR A 3 64.37 12.13 4.15
C THR A 3 63.29 11.78 3.13
N LYS A 4 62.81 10.53 3.13
CA LYS A 4 61.73 10.07 2.26
C LYS A 4 60.40 10.66 2.72
N ILE A 5 59.72 11.36 1.81
CA ILE A 5 58.35 11.83 1.95
C ILE A 5 57.42 10.62 1.74
N LEU A 6 56.56 10.33 2.71
CA LEU A 6 55.50 9.34 2.59
C LEU A 6 54.17 10.08 2.47
N PHE A 7 53.66 10.23 1.24
CA PHE A 7 52.28 10.67 1.03
C PHE A 7 51.36 9.46 1.23
N ALA A 8 50.64 9.44 2.36
CA ALA A 8 49.55 8.50 2.58
C ALA A 8 48.35 8.94 1.72
N THR A 9 48.09 8.20 0.65
CA THR A 9 46.85 8.32 -0.13
C THR A 9 45.69 7.77 0.70
N SER A 10 44.89 8.67 1.28
CA SER A 10 43.61 8.33 1.85
C SER A 10 42.68 7.83 0.75
N ALA A 11 42.42 6.52 0.74
CA ALA A 11 41.39 5.91 -0.07
C ALA A 11 40.04 6.50 0.33
N VAL A 12 39.41 7.26 -0.58
CA VAL A 12 38.02 7.65 -0.48
C VAL A 12 37.19 6.40 -0.75
N ALA A 13 36.76 5.72 0.30
CA ALA A 13 35.74 4.69 0.21
C ALA A 13 34.40 5.39 -0.12
N LEU A 14 34.05 5.45 -1.40
CA LEU A 14 32.69 5.74 -1.83
C LEU A 14 31.81 4.61 -1.31
N ILE A 15 31.13 4.87 -0.19
CA ILE A 15 30.07 4.00 0.32
C ILE A 15 28.89 4.14 -0.66
N ALA A 16 28.96 3.42 -1.77
CA ALA A 16 27.81 3.22 -2.64
C ALA A 16 26.82 2.35 -1.85
N GLY A 17 25.94 3.00 -1.09
CA GLY A 17 24.84 2.33 -0.41
C GLY A 17 23.94 1.70 -1.48
N CYS A 18 23.91 0.37 -1.56
CA CYS A 18 22.90 -0.35 -2.32
C CYS A 18 21.54 -0.04 -1.70
N VAL A 19 20.83 0.95 -2.24
CA VAL A 19 19.41 1.14 -1.95
C VAL A 19 18.68 -0.07 -2.53
N SER A 20 17.88 -0.75 -1.71
CA SER A 20 17.12 -1.90 -2.17
C SER A 20 16.09 -1.49 -3.23
N ARG A 21 15.77 -2.40 -4.16
CA ARG A 21 14.75 -2.15 -5.19
C ARG A 21 13.38 -1.82 -4.58
N SER A 22 13.06 -2.38 -3.41
CA SER A 22 11.82 -2.07 -2.69
C SER A 22 11.80 -0.62 -2.19
N GLN A 23 12.91 -0.13 -1.61
CA GLN A 23 12.97 1.25 -1.12
C GLN A 23 12.85 2.27 -2.26
N LEU A 24 13.41 1.95 -3.45
CA LEU A 24 13.24 2.80 -4.63
C LEU A 24 11.78 2.81 -5.12
N ALA A 25 11.11 1.66 -5.09
CA ALA A 25 9.70 1.56 -5.48
C ALA A 25 8.80 2.33 -4.52
N GLU A 26 9.02 2.19 -3.21
CA GLU A 26 8.33 2.91 -2.15
C GLU A 26 8.47 4.42 -2.31
N ASN A 27 9.71 4.93 -2.35
CA ASN A 27 9.95 6.37 -2.54
C ASN A 27 9.32 6.90 -3.84
N SER A 28 9.35 6.11 -4.92
CA SER A 28 8.79 6.50 -6.22
C SER A 28 7.26 6.56 -6.18
N PHE A 29 6.61 5.57 -5.56
CA PHE A 29 5.16 5.55 -5.34
C PHE A 29 4.72 6.69 -4.42
N GLU A 30 5.41 6.86 -3.29
CA GLU A 30 5.09 7.85 -2.27
C GLU A 30 5.24 9.29 -2.75
N SER A 31 6.11 9.52 -3.75
CA SER A 31 6.22 10.83 -4.41
C SER A 31 4.98 11.21 -5.25
N LYS A 32 4.09 10.25 -5.55
CA LYS A 32 2.93 10.40 -6.43
C LYS A 32 1.61 10.30 -5.67
N VAL A 33 1.56 9.50 -4.61
CA VAL A 33 0.36 9.25 -3.82
C VAL A 33 -0.03 10.47 -2.96
N LYS A 34 -1.34 10.65 -2.71
CA LYS A 34 -1.84 11.72 -1.86
C LYS A 34 -2.07 11.21 -0.43
N ILE A 35 -1.44 11.87 0.54
CA ILE A 35 -1.53 11.52 1.97
C ILE A 35 -2.93 11.84 2.54
N ASP A 36 -3.45 13.03 2.21
CA ASP A 36 -4.74 13.51 2.73
C ASP A 36 -5.92 13.22 1.78
N GLY A 37 -5.67 12.43 0.73
CA GLY A 37 -6.69 11.94 -0.18
C GLY A 37 -7.17 10.54 0.21
N TYR A 38 -8.30 10.13 -0.34
CA TYR A 38 -8.68 8.73 -0.37
C TYR A 38 -8.75 8.24 -1.82
N HIS A 39 -8.40 6.98 -2.01
CA HIS A 39 -8.67 6.26 -3.24
C HIS A 39 -9.94 5.44 -3.04
N GLU A 40 -10.90 5.57 -3.95
CA GLU A 40 -12.16 4.85 -3.93
C GLU A 40 -12.23 3.87 -5.09
N SER A 41 -12.76 2.69 -4.81
CA SER A 41 -13.19 1.74 -5.83
C SER A 41 -14.57 1.20 -5.49
N GLN A 42 -15.31 0.82 -6.53
CA GLN A 42 -16.65 0.25 -6.43
C GLN A 42 -16.68 -1.07 -7.19
N GLN A 43 -17.09 -2.13 -6.50
CA GLN A 43 -17.21 -3.46 -7.09
C GLN A 43 -18.58 -4.09 -6.83
N MET A 44 -19.00 -4.99 -7.74
CA MET A 44 -20.22 -5.79 -7.57
C MET A 44 -19.89 -7.14 -6.96
N ILE A 45 -20.18 -7.31 -5.68
CA ILE A 45 -19.96 -8.57 -4.96
C ILE A 45 -21.24 -9.40 -4.88
N SER A 46 -21.09 -10.71 -4.67
CA SER A 46 -22.19 -11.60 -4.32
C SER A 46 -22.28 -11.69 -2.79
N ALA A 47 -23.42 -11.33 -2.21
CA ALA A 47 -23.65 -11.40 -0.77
C ALA A 47 -24.91 -12.24 -0.47
N LEU A 48 -24.89 -12.95 0.67
CA LEU A 48 -26.07 -13.66 1.17
C LEU A 48 -26.93 -12.70 2.01
N ILE A 49 -28.11 -12.36 1.51
CA ILE A 49 -29.05 -11.46 2.16
C ILE A 49 -30.40 -12.16 2.25
N ASP A 50 -30.93 -12.31 3.46
CA ASP A 50 -32.19 -13.01 3.75
C ASP A 50 -32.26 -14.42 3.13
N GLY A 51 -31.14 -15.15 3.19
CA GLY A 51 -31.03 -16.52 2.67
C GLY A 51 -30.91 -16.63 1.15
N LYS A 52 -30.80 -15.51 0.41
CA LYS A 52 -30.62 -15.49 -1.05
C LYS A 52 -29.31 -14.81 -1.43
N ILE A 53 -28.63 -15.36 -2.45
CA ILE A 53 -27.45 -14.72 -3.03
C ILE A 53 -27.94 -13.54 -3.89
N GLN A 54 -27.46 -12.35 -3.58
CA GLN A 54 -27.78 -11.12 -4.28
C GLN A 54 -26.49 -10.41 -4.71
N ARG A 55 -26.53 -9.73 -5.86
CA ARG A 55 -25.45 -8.87 -6.34
C ARG A 55 -25.61 -7.49 -5.71
N VAL A 56 -24.64 -7.08 -4.91
CA VAL A 56 -24.66 -5.78 -4.23
C VAL A 56 -23.39 -5.00 -4.53
N LYS A 57 -23.49 -3.67 -4.45
CA LYS A 57 -22.32 -2.80 -4.53
C LYS A 57 -21.56 -2.86 -3.21
N GLN A 58 -20.25 -2.97 -3.31
CA GLN A 58 -19.32 -2.72 -2.22
C GLN A 58 -18.42 -1.56 -2.61
N PHE A 59 -18.21 -0.66 -1.65
CA PHE A 59 -17.33 0.48 -1.78
C PHE A 59 -16.08 0.23 -0.96
N SER A 60 -14.92 0.46 -1.55
CA SER A 60 -13.61 0.26 -0.95
C SER A 60 -12.86 1.59 -0.92
N TYR A 61 -12.26 1.90 0.23
CA TYR A 61 -11.51 3.14 0.44
C TYR A 61 -10.12 2.83 0.98
N VAL A 62 -9.09 3.49 0.43
CA VAL A 62 -7.72 3.47 0.96
C VAL A 62 -7.28 4.88 1.27
N ILE A 63 -6.74 5.06 2.47
CA ILE A 63 -6.21 6.32 2.97
C ILE A 63 -4.77 6.07 3.42
N PHE A 64 -3.80 6.76 2.83
CA PHE A 64 -2.39 6.71 3.23
C PHE A 64 -2.15 7.73 4.34
N ASN A 65 -2.39 7.34 5.59
CA ASN A 65 -2.39 8.26 6.73
C ASN A 65 -1.02 8.90 7.00
N ASP A 66 0.07 8.18 6.75
CA ASP A 66 1.43 8.66 7.02
C ASP A 66 2.44 7.87 6.18
N LEU A 67 3.11 8.54 5.25
CA LEU A 67 4.14 7.92 4.40
C LEU A 67 5.45 7.70 5.17
N ALA A 68 5.77 8.51 6.19
CA ALA A 68 7.01 8.37 6.94
C ALA A 68 7.04 7.10 7.80
N THR A 69 5.86 6.58 8.16
CA THR A 69 5.69 5.34 8.94
C THR A 69 4.96 4.24 8.16
N ASN A 70 4.75 4.46 6.86
CA ASN A 70 4.07 3.57 5.92
C ASN A 70 2.71 3.09 6.45
N ARG A 71 1.89 3.99 7.00
CA ARG A 71 0.60 3.64 7.61
C ARG A 71 -0.56 3.94 6.68
N LEU A 72 -1.42 2.94 6.48
CA LEU A 72 -2.68 3.10 5.73
C LEU A 72 -3.91 2.66 6.53
N THR A 73 -5.07 3.11 6.06
CA THR A 73 -6.38 2.63 6.49
C THR A 73 -7.16 2.17 5.28
N TYR A 74 -7.63 0.94 5.34
CA TYR A 74 -8.49 0.32 4.34
C TYR A 74 -9.89 0.11 4.93
N ILE A 75 -10.91 0.51 4.18
CA ILE A 75 -12.32 0.43 4.60
C ILE A 75 -13.12 -0.23 3.49
N THR A 76 -13.99 -1.18 3.84
CA THR A 76 -15.09 -1.60 2.95
C THR A 76 -16.42 -1.20 3.55
N ALA A 77 -17.34 -0.71 2.71
CA ALA A 77 -18.63 -0.21 3.12
C ALA A 77 -19.76 -0.62 2.17
N LYS A 78 -20.98 -0.71 2.72
CA LYS A 78 -22.23 -1.00 1.97
C LYS A 78 -22.78 0.20 1.22
N SER A 79 -22.40 1.39 1.66
CA SER A 79 -22.83 2.68 1.11
C SER A 79 -21.62 3.52 0.73
N PRO A 80 -21.76 4.43 -0.25
CA PRO A 80 -20.69 5.35 -0.57
C PRO A 80 -20.48 6.37 0.54
N MET A 81 -19.26 6.92 0.60
CA MET A 81 -18.92 8.07 1.42
C MET A 81 -19.75 9.30 1.00
N ARG A 82 -20.19 10.10 1.96
CA ARG A 82 -20.90 11.37 1.75
C ARG A 82 -20.24 12.45 2.59
N ASP A 83 -19.87 13.56 1.96
CA ASP A 83 -19.23 14.70 2.62
C ASP A 83 -17.98 14.31 3.45
N GLY A 84 -17.18 13.38 2.92
CA GLY A 84 -15.98 12.88 3.61
C GLY A 84 -16.25 11.87 4.73
N PHE A 85 -17.50 11.42 4.90
CA PHE A 85 -17.91 10.54 6.00
C PHE A 85 -18.59 9.25 5.51
N ILE A 86 -18.29 8.13 6.18
CA ILE A 86 -18.98 6.85 6.01
C ILE A 86 -19.77 6.59 7.29
N ALA A 87 -21.07 6.32 7.15
CA ALA A 87 -21.91 6.01 8.30
C ALA A 87 -21.37 4.77 9.04
N PRO A 88 -21.24 4.78 10.39
CA PRO A 88 -20.62 3.68 11.12
C PRO A 88 -21.34 2.33 10.92
N GLY A 89 -22.66 2.34 10.73
CA GLY A 89 -23.45 1.14 10.44
C GLY A 89 -23.24 0.55 9.04
N ASP A 90 -22.64 1.32 8.14
CA ASP A 90 -22.36 0.91 6.76
C ASP A 90 -20.94 0.35 6.59
N ILE A 91 -20.06 0.53 7.58
CA ILE A 91 -18.69 -0.01 7.57
C ILE A 91 -18.75 -1.53 7.81
N GLU A 92 -18.32 -2.30 6.82
CA GLU A 92 -18.21 -3.75 6.92
C GLU A 92 -16.85 -4.19 7.44
N ARG A 93 -15.80 -3.45 7.06
CA ARG A 93 -14.43 -3.73 7.45
C ARG A 93 -13.65 -2.44 7.60
N LEU A 94 -12.80 -2.40 8.61
CA LEU A 94 -11.81 -1.35 8.82
C LEU A 94 -10.48 -2.01 9.21
N VAL A 95 -9.44 -1.75 8.42
CA VAL A 95 -8.09 -2.26 8.62
C VAL A 95 -7.15 -1.08 8.75
N LYS A 96 -6.44 -0.98 9.87
CA LYS A 96 -5.30 -0.06 10.02
C LYS A 96 -4.04 -0.92 10.01
N ALA A 97 -3.13 -0.63 9.10
CA ALA A 97 -1.95 -1.46 8.88
C ALA A 97 -0.76 -0.63 8.43
N THR A 98 0.43 -1.21 8.61
CA THR A 98 1.62 -0.80 7.87
C THR A 98 1.59 -1.45 6.49
N TYR A 99 2.02 -0.71 5.47
CA TYR A 99 2.15 -1.21 4.11
C TYR A 99 3.61 -1.28 3.64
N SER A 100 3.81 -2.05 2.58
CA SER A 100 5.06 -2.13 1.83
C SER A 100 4.77 -2.00 0.34
N VAL A 101 5.69 -1.40 -0.41
CA VAL A 101 5.54 -1.22 -1.86
C VAL A 101 6.64 -1.96 -2.61
N TYR A 102 6.24 -2.65 -3.68
CA TYR A 102 7.15 -3.36 -4.59
C TYR A 102 6.83 -2.95 -6.04
N PRO A 103 7.80 -3.03 -6.96
CA PRO A 103 7.48 -2.98 -8.39
C PRO A 103 6.55 -4.13 -8.74
N ALA A 104 5.53 -3.88 -9.56
CA ALA A 104 4.65 -4.95 -10.04
C ALA A 104 5.45 -6.01 -10.81
N LEU A 105 5.11 -7.28 -10.62
CA LEU A 105 5.80 -8.38 -11.30
C LEU A 105 5.58 -8.35 -12.83
N GLN A 106 4.47 -7.77 -13.27
CA GLN A 106 4.09 -7.63 -14.68
C GLN A 106 3.60 -6.20 -14.95
N GLY A 107 4.25 -5.48 -15.85
CA GLY A 107 3.90 -4.09 -16.21
C GLY A 107 4.73 -3.04 -15.46
N ASP A 108 4.40 -1.77 -15.67
CA ASP A 108 5.16 -0.61 -15.17
C ASP A 108 4.60 -0.03 -13.85
N GLY A 109 3.89 -0.84 -13.06
CA GLY A 109 3.17 -0.41 -11.86
C GLY A 109 3.84 -0.74 -10.52
N TYR A 110 3.03 -0.66 -9.46
CA TYR A 110 3.41 -0.97 -8.08
C TYR A 110 2.42 -1.95 -7.45
N GLU A 111 2.94 -2.86 -6.64
CA GLU A 111 2.18 -3.74 -5.74
C GLU A 111 2.31 -3.20 -4.31
N ILE A 112 1.18 -2.80 -3.71
CA ILE A 112 1.12 -2.34 -2.32
C ILE A 112 0.54 -3.46 -1.46
N ASN A 113 1.34 -3.96 -0.52
CA ASN A 113 0.96 -5.06 0.35
C ASN A 113 0.74 -4.56 1.77
N PHE A 114 -0.32 -5.04 2.43
CA PHE A 114 -0.53 -4.80 3.85
C PHE A 114 -1.22 -5.99 4.51
N HIS A 115 -1.09 -6.09 5.84
CA HIS A 115 -1.58 -7.23 6.60
C HIS A 115 -2.50 -6.79 7.73
N GLN A 116 -3.56 -7.55 7.93
CA GLN A 116 -4.35 -7.52 9.15
C GLN A 116 -4.08 -8.81 9.93
N SER A 117 -3.50 -8.67 11.12
CA SER A 117 -3.47 -9.76 12.08
C SER A 117 -4.56 -9.52 13.13
N ASN A 118 -5.42 -10.52 13.34
CA ASN A 118 -6.27 -10.60 14.51
C ASN A 118 -6.05 -11.96 15.21
N ASN A 119 -6.59 -12.13 16.42
CA ASN A 119 -6.36 -13.31 17.26
C ASN A 119 -6.77 -14.66 16.62
N LYS A 120 -7.36 -14.66 15.42
CA LYS A 120 -7.87 -15.85 14.73
C LYS A 120 -7.41 -15.98 13.28
N MET A 121 -6.84 -14.93 12.67
CA MET A 121 -6.57 -14.92 11.23
C MET A 121 -5.54 -13.85 10.87
N ASN A 122 -4.61 -14.22 9.99
CA ASN A 122 -3.78 -13.28 9.24
C ASN A 122 -4.36 -13.13 7.85
N ILE A 123 -4.70 -11.90 7.48
CA ILE A 123 -5.23 -11.57 6.16
C ILE A 123 -4.25 -10.65 5.48
N SER A 124 -3.78 -11.05 4.31
CA SER A 124 -2.93 -10.25 3.45
C SER A 124 -3.77 -9.60 2.36
N TYR A 125 -3.43 -8.36 2.05
CA TYR A 125 -4.09 -7.56 1.03
C TYR A 125 -3.03 -7.09 0.04
N GLN A 126 -3.36 -7.16 -1.24
CA GLN A 126 -2.56 -6.58 -2.32
C GLN A 126 -3.43 -5.58 -3.08
N LEU A 127 -2.87 -4.39 -3.28
CA LEU A 127 -3.41 -3.36 -4.16
C LEU A 127 -2.44 -3.17 -5.31
N ASP A 128 -2.98 -2.99 -6.51
CA ASP A 128 -2.15 -2.69 -7.67
C ASP A 128 -2.34 -1.21 -8.05
N ALA A 129 -1.23 -0.54 -8.35
CA ALA A 129 -1.23 0.83 -8.85
C ALA A 129 -0.47 0.93 -10.18
N ASP A 130 -0.91 1.83 -11.06
CA ASP A 130 -0.23 2.12 -12.32
C ASP A 130 1.11 2.83 -12.09
N GLN A 131 1.85 3.06 -13.17
CA GLN A 131 3.12 3.80 -13.15
C GLN A 131 3.02 5.23 -12.60
N ASN A 132 1.81 5.80 -12.52
CA ASN A 132 1.53 7.13 -12.00
C ASN A 132 1.06 7.12 -10.53
N GLY A 133 0.94 5.94 -9.91
CA GLY A 133 0.43 5.80 -8.54
C GLY A 133 -1.09 5.81 -8.44
N ASN A 134 -1.82 5.67 -9.55
CA ASN A 134 -3.28 5.50 -9.53
C ASN A 134 -3.60 4.05 -9.16
N ILE A 135 -4.42 3.86 -8.12
CA ILE A 135 -4.81 2.53 -7.64
C ILE A 135 -5.93 1.97 -8.51
N GLU A 136 -5.70 0.83 -9.14
CA GLU A 136 -6.59 0.25 -10.14
C GLU A 136 -7.50 -0.85 -9.56
N ASP A 137 -6.95 -1.77 -8.76
CA ASP A 137 -7.69 -2.94 -8.28
C ASP A 137 -7.28 -3.45 -6.89
N PHE A 138 -8.25 -4.09 -6.23
CA PHE A 138 -8.18 -4.63 -4.87
C PHE A 138 -8.30 -6.14 -4.91
N ILE A 139 -7.21 -6.88 -4.71
CA ILE A 139 -7.26 -8.35 -4.71
C ILE A 139 -6.93 -8.89 -3.32
N PHE A 140 -7.88 -9.65 -2.77
CA PHE A 140 -7.62 -10.55 -1.64
C PHE A 140 -6.80 -11.73 -2.15
N LYS A 141 -5.55 -11.83 -1.71
CA LYS A 141 -4.76 -13.05 -1.88
C LYS A 141 -4.57 -13.65 -0.48
N PRO A 142 -5.14 -14.83 -0.18
CA PRO A 142 -4.78 -15.53 1.04
C PRO A 142 -3.27 -15.77 1.01
N TYR A 143 -2.59 -15.49 2.11
CA TYR A 143 -1.19 -15.85 2.26
C TYR A 143 -1.13 -17.38 2.36
N GLU A 144 -0.54 -18.02 1.37
CA GLU A 144 -0.14 -19.44 1.46
C GLU A 144 1.12 -19.60 2.33
#